data_AF-A0A849KH17-F1
#
_entry.id   AF-A0A849KH17-F1
#
_cell.length_a   1.000
_cell.length_b   1.000
_cell.length_c   1.000
_cell.angle_alpha   90.00
_cell.angle_beta   90.00
_cell.angle_gamma   90.00
#
_symmetry.space_group_name_H-M   'P 1'
#
loop_
_entity.id
_entity.type
_entity.pdbx_description
1 polymer ?
#
loop_
_entity_poly.entity_id
_entity_poly.type
_entity_poly.pdbx_seq_one_letter_code
_entity_poly.pdbx_strand_id
1 'polypeptide(L)'
;MLELEQRPFEVGVCIEEAFDLVAARAADKGIDLMYELMDNVPHWLVGDSTRLRQVLVNLLSNAVKFTDVGEVCLTASVLKRDSERVQLRFAVRDTGIGIPPQHLEHLFKAFSQGDASTTRRYGGTGLGLAISARLVRLMGGDIRVESEERKGSVFSFTMEAGIAQNVPTAQYRSSRAPELAGRKVLLVDDNPTNLQILKTQCTRWGMEVACASRGTHALALLEAEGPFDAAVLDLHMPNMDGLQLARAITAQRGDAAPPLVLLSSSPGGARDQGAIRLFAATLSKPVKHSRLFTVLDEVIHQRRAAPAPSPAQMIDHGLAQRLPMHILVVEDSEINRKLAVNMLRKFGYTCDVAEDGAVAVEKVRNQRYDLVFMDLQMPVMDGLEATRQIIAMYPPHRRPRIVAMTANALPQDRQRCLDAGMDDYIAKPILPVSVQALIERWSPQYRQRTQGESEGLLDEAILKELAALDDPDSPSILRGLLGDYLNETPGAISAVKQHLHAGDSAEVGRRAHKLAGTSASLGAKAVAEVCYRIEHAVQRGESAPLPALVEELEMRFTRTRGALQRYI
;
A
#
# COMPACT_ATOMS: atom_id res chain seq x y z
N MET A 1 -29.22 5.05 24.20
CA MET A 1 -28.18 5.00 25.24
C MET A 1 -26.87 4.70 24.50
N LEU A 2 -25.77 5.42 24.77
CA LEU A 2 -24.52 5.16 24.05
C LEU A 2 -23.88 3.93 24.70
N GLU A 3 -23.90 2.79 24.02
CA GLU A 3 -23.22 1.56 24.48
C GLU A 3 -21.81 1.50 23.91
N LEU A 4 -20.85 1.05 24.72
CA LEU A 4 -19.47 0.85 24.28
C LEU A 4 -19.33 -0.47 23.55
N GLU A 5 -18.62 -0.45 22.43
CA GLU A 5 -18.21 -1.70 21.78
C GLU A 5 -17.19 -2.47 22.64
N GLN A 6 -17.26 -3.80 22.62
CA GLN A 6 -16.29 -4.68 23.27
C GLN A 6 -15.62 -5.54 22.21
N ARG A 7 -14.58 -4.99 21.57
CA ARG A 7 -13.85 -5.67 20.50
C ARG A 7 -12.35 -5.71 20.81
N PRO A 8 -11.64 -6.79 20.42
CA PRO A 8 -10.19 -6.82 20.48
C PRO A 8 -9.60 -5.72 19.60
N PHE A 9 -8.70 -4.91 20.14
CA PHE A 9 -7.95 -3.91 19.40
C PHE A 9 -6.54 -3.75 19.94
N GLU A 10 -5.67 -3.23 19.10
CA GLU A 10 -4.27 -3.03 19.40
C GLU A 10 -4.01 -1.59 19.87
N VAL A 11 -3.54 -1.41 21.11
CA VAL A 11 -3.42 -0.07 21.74
C VAL A 11 -2.46 0.82 20.98
N GLY A 12 -1.31 0.27 20.57
CA GLY A 12 -0.30 1.02 19.83
C GLY A 12 -0.81 1.53 18.49
N VAL A 13 -1.56 0.71 17.75
CA VAL A 13 -2.16 1.12 16.47
C VAL A 13 -3.20 2.22 16.71
N CYS A 14 -4.05 2.08 17.74
CA CYS A 14 -5.02 3.11 18.09
C CYS A 14 -4.37 4.46 18.42
N ILE A 15 -3.21 4.45 19.09
CA ILE A 15 -2.42 5.66 19.37
C ILE A 15 -1.84 6.21 18.06
N GLU A 16 -1.19 5.38 17.25
CA GLU A 16 -0.58 5.80 15.98
C GLU A 16 -1.60 6.41 15.02
N GLU A 17 -2.79 5.83 14.90
CA GLU A 17 -3.90 6.38 14.11
C GLU A 17 -4.38 7.75 14.65
N ALA A 18 -4.35 7.95 15.97
CA ALA A 18 -4.68 9.25 16.55
C ALA A 18 -3.62 10.31 16.20
N PHE A 19 -2.35 9.92 16.16
CA PHE A 19 -1.25 10.78 15.74
C PHE A 19 -1.32 11.13 14.25
N ASP A 20 -1.65 10.18 13.38
CA ASP A 20 -1.75 10.39 11.93
C ASP A 20 -2.75 11.53 11.60
N LEU A 21 -3.81 11.66 12.39
CA LEU A 21 -4.84 12.71 12.22
C LEU A 21 -4.37 14.12 12.61
N VAL A 22 -3.30 14.25 13.39
CA VAL A 22 -2.77 15.56 13.85
C VAL A 22 -1.37 15.86 13.28
N ALA A 23 -0.72 14.88 12.66
CA ALA A 23 0.66 14.96 12.18
C ALA A 23 0.90 16.12 11.20
N ALA A 24 0.03 16.30 10.21
CA ALA A 24 0.19 17.37 9.22
C ALA A 24 0.21 18.76 9.87
N ARG A 25 -0.70 19.01 10.81
CA ARG A 25 -0.79 20.30 11.51
C ARG A 25 0.39 20.56 12.44
N ALA A 26 0.91 19.50 13.08
CA ALA A 26 2.11 19.61 13.89
C ALA A 26 3.34 19.89 13.02
N ALA A 27 3.47 19.20 11.88
CA ALA A 27 4.54 19.41 10.92
C ALA A 27 4.54 20.84 10.35
N ASP A 28 3.37 21.40 10.02
CA ASP A 28 3.23 22.79 9.56
C ASP A 28 3.73 23.80 10.60
N LYS A 29 3.61 23.48 11.89
CA LYS A 29 4.11 24.31 13.00
C LYS A 29 5.55 23.96 13.42
N GLY A 30 6.14 22.89 12.88
CA GLY A 30 7.43 22.37 13.34
C GLY A 30 7.41 21.83 14.78
N ILE A 31 6.27 21.28 15.22
CA ILE A 31 6.12 20.65 16.55
C ILE A 31 6.52 19.18 16.46
N ASP A 32 7.37 18.73 17.37
CA ASP A 32 7.73 17.32 17.48
C ASP A 32 6.59 16.52 18.12
N LEU A 33 6.17 15.46 17.44
CA LEU A 33 5.21 14.49 17.95
C LEU A 33 5.94 13.21 18.36
N MET A 34 5.63 12.71 19.54
CA MET A 34 6.19 11.46 20.05
C MET A 34 5.21 10.72 20.95
N TYR A 35 5.42 9.42 21.09
CA TYR A 35 4.67 8.62 22.05
C TYR A 35 5.54 7.56 22.70
N GLU A 36 5.14 7.15 23.91
CA GLU A 36 5.79 6.11 24.68
C GLU A 36 4.75 5.14 25.26
N LEU A 37 4.92 3.86 24.95
CA LEU A 37 4.16 2.76 25.53
C LEU A 37 5.04 2.04 26.53
N MET A 38 4.70 2.11 27.82
CA MET A 38 5.44 1.43 28.87
C MET A 38 5.36 -0.10 28.69
N ASP A 39 6.43 -0.82 29.03
CA ASP A 39 6.58 -2.24 28.73
C ASP A 39 5.51 -3.14 29.35
N ASN A 40 4.90 -2.73 30.46
CA ASN A 40 3.86 -3.49 31.15
C ASN A 40 2.47 -3.35 30.51
N VAL A 41 2.28 -2.44 29.55
CA VAL A 41 1.01 -2.20 28.86
C VAL A 41 0.68 -3.39 27.94
N PRO A 42 -0.47 -4.06 28.15
CA PRO A 42 -0.92 -5.11 27.24
C PRO A 42 -1.10 -4.57 25.81
N HIS A 43 -0.60 -5.32 24.83
CA HIS A 43 -0.66 -4.89 23.42
C HIS A 43 -2.09 -4.90 22.86
N TRP A 44 -2.87 -5.89 23.26
CA TRP A 44 -4.24 -6.09 22.83
C TRP A 44 -5.20 -5.96 24.00
N LEU A 45 -6.19 -5.10 23.82
CA LEU A 45 -7.26 -4.87 24.77
C LEU A 45 -8.60 -5.25 24.16
N VAL A 46 -9.58 -5.49 25.01
CA VAL A 46 -10.99 -5.57 24.65
C VAL A 46 -11.68 -4.31 25.14
N GLY A 47 -12.25 -3.56 24.19
CA GLY A 47 -12.97 -2.31 24.45
C GLY A 47 -13.31 -1.56 23.17
N ASP A 48 -13.62 -0.27 23.31
CA ASP A 48 -14.04 0.57 22.19
C ASP A 48 -12.88 1.46 21.72
N SER A 49 -12.13 0.97 20.73
CA SER A 49 -11.02 1.70 20.13
C SER A 49 -11.44 3.02 19.48
N THR A 50 -12.67 3.11 18.97
CA THR A 50 -13.17 4.33 18.33
C THR A 50 -13.37 5.44 19.36
N ARG A 51 -13.92 5.12 20.54
CA ARG A 51 -14.06 6.10 21.63
C ARG A 51 -12.73 6.46 22.27
N LEU A 52 -11.83 5.50 22.44
CA LEU A 52 -10.47 5.79 22.89
C LEU A 52 -9.77 6.76 21.93
N ARG A 53 -9.77 6.45 20.62
CA ARG A 53 -9.18 7.30 19.58
C ARG A 53 -9.82 8.68 19.57
N GLN A 54 -11.13 8.79 19.75
CA GLN A 54 -11.84 10.07 19.85
C GLN A 54 -11.32 10.95 21.00
N VAL A 55 -11.09 10.36 22.18
CA VAL A 55 -10.50 11.07 23.33
C VAL A 55 -9.06 11.49 23.00
N LEU A 56 -8.24 10.57 22.47
CA LEU A 56 -6.85 10.83 22.12
C LEU A 56 -6.70 11.95 21.09
N VAL A 57 -7.45 11.90 19.98
CA VAL A 57 -7.44 12.93 18.93
C VAL A 57 -7.84 14.28 19.49
N ASN A 58 -8.85 14.34 20.35
CA ASN A 58 -9.25 15.61 20.96
C ASN A 58 -8.11 16.21 21.81
N LEU A 59 -7.47 15.41 22.67
CA LEU A 59 -6.37 15.88 23.51
C LEU A 59 -5.13 16.27 22.69
N LEU A 60 -4.73 15.42 21.74
CA LEU A 60 -3.60 15.67 20.84
C LEU A 60 -3.83 16.92 19.97
N SER A 61 -5.03 17.10 19.42
CA SER A 61 -5.34 18.28 18.61
C SER A 61 -5.29 19.58 19.43
N ASN A 62 -5.70 19.53 20.71
CA ASN A 62 -5.59 20.67 21.62
C ASN A 62 -4.12 20.97 21.94
N ALA A 63 -3.34 19.94 22.26
CA ALA A 63 -1.90 20.07 22.51
C ALA A 63 -1.16 20.74 21.32
N VAL A 64 -1.38 20.25 20.09
CA VAL A 64 -0.80 20.83 18.86
C VAL A 64 -1.34 22.24 18.59
N LYS A 65 -2.60 22.50 18.90
CA LYS A 65 -3.23 23.80 18.70
C LYS A 65 -2.64 24.88 19.60
N PHE A 66 -2.38 24.56 20.88
CA PHE A 66 -1.91 25.51 21.90
C PHE A 66 -0.39 25.51 22.12
N THR A 67 0.33 24.66 21.39
CA THR A 67 1.79 24.72 21.26
C THR A 67 2.13 25.47 19.97
N ASP A 68 3.03 26.44 20.07
CA ASP A 68 3.53 27.18 18.89
C ASP A 68 4.90 26.64 18.45
N VAL A 69 5.77 26.33 19.41
CA VAL A 69 7.10 25.71 19.21
C VAL A 69 7.32 24.70 20.34
N GLY A 70 7.95 23.57 20.05
CA GLY A 70 8.33 22.56 21.03
C GLY A 70 7.74 21.19 20.69
N GLU A 71 7.23 20.48 21.71
CA GLU A 71 6.87 19.07 21.58
C GLU A 71 5.52 18.71 22.19
N VAL A 72 4.92 17.64 21.65
CA VAL A 72 3.76 16.95 22.21
C VAL A 72 4.08 15.47 22.36
N CYS A 73 3.98 14.96 23.59
CA CYS A 73 4.30 13.59 23.95
C CYS A 73 3.08 12.88 24.55
N LEU A 74 2.72 11.71 24.01
CA LEU A 74 1.71 10.83 24.61
C LEU A 74 2.39 9.67 25.33
N THR A 75 2.11 9.49 26.61
CA THR A 75 2.54 8.31 27.36
C THR A 75 1.35 7.43 27.71
N ALA A 76 1.54 6.11 27.63
CA ALA A 76 0.58 5.11 28.06
C ALA A 76 1.24 4.15 29.05
N SER A 77 0.63 4.00 30.23
CA SER A 77 1.16 3.24 31.36
C SER A 77 0.07 2.44 32.07
N VAL A 78 0.45 1.37 32.77
CA VAL A 78 -0.47 0.60 33.61
C VAL A 78 -0.51 1.18 35.02
N LEU A 79 -1.71 1.44 35.54
CA LEU A 79 -1.94 1.78 36.95
C LEU A 79 -2.22 0.52 37.79
N LYS A 80 -3.09 -0.35 37.27
CA LYS A 80 -3.49 -1.60 37.91
C LYS A 80 -3.74 -2.65 36.85
N ARG A 81 -3.41 -3.90 37.15
CA ARG A 81 -3.60 -5.03 36.23
C ARG A 81 -3.83 -6.31 37.02
N ASP A 82 -4.77 -7.11 36.54
CA ASP A 82 -4.93 -8.51 36.90
C ASP A 82 -4.81 -9.39 35.63
N SER A 83 -5.25 -10.65 35.70
CA SER A 83 -5.18 -11.60 34.59
C SER A 83 -6.14 -11.29 33.43
N GLU A 84 -7.22 -10.56 33.68
CA GLU A 84 -8.31 -10.35 32.72
C GLU A 84 -8.55 -8.88 32.38
N ARG A 85 -8.24 -7.96 33.29
CA ARG A 85 -8.48 -6.53 33.13
C ARG A 85 -7.24 -5.69 33.44
N VAL A 86 -7.20 -4.53 32.83
CA VAL A 86 -6.15 -3.53 33.04
C VAL A 86 -6.78 -2.14 33.17
N GLN A 87 -6.24 -1.38 34.12
CA GLN A 87 -6.48 0.05 34.22
C GLN A 87 -5.26 0.78 33.68
N LEU A 88 -5.44 1.46 32.55
CA LEU A 88 -4.40 2.24 31.88
C LEU A 88 -4.51 3.71 32.25
N ARG A 89 -3.37 4.41 32.26
CA ARG A 89 -3.27 5.86 32.26
C ARG A 89 -2.64 6.31 30.95
N PHE A 90 -3.35 7.18 30.25
CA PHE A 90 -2.84 7.92 29.11
C PHE A 90 -2.56 9.36 29.56
N ALA A 91 -1.43 9.93 29.15
CA ALA A 91 -1.10 11.33 29.43
C ALA A 91 -0.53 11.99 28.18
N VAL A 92 -1.17 13.08 27.74
CA VAL A 92 -0.72 13.96 26.65
C VAL A 92 -0.07 15.17 27.30
N ARG A 93 1.25 15.28 27.16
CA ARG A 93 2.07 16.42 27.59
C ARG A 93 2.34 17.32 26.39
N ASP A 94 2.20 18.61 26.57
CA ASP A 94 2.63 19.63 25.62
C ASP A 94 3.51 20.69 26.29
N THR A 95 4.32 21.37 25.50
CA THR A 95 5.17 22.50 25.95
C THR A 95 4.57 23.85 25.57
N GLY A 96 3.25 23.94 25.43
CA GLY A 96 2.55 25.12 24.93
C GLY A 96 2.38 26.23 25.97
N ILE A 97 1.41 27.11 25.71
CA ILE A 97 1.16 28.30 26.54
C ILE A 97 0.74 27.99 27.99
N GLY A 98 0.36 26.75 28.29
CA GLY A 98 -0.19 26.36 29.58
C GLY A 98 -1.54 27.01 29.88
N ILE A 99 -2.09 26.70 31.06
CA ILE A 99 -3.42 27.13 31.48
C ILE A 99 -3.34 27.77 32.87
N PRO A 100 -3.81 29.01 33.05
CA PRO A 100 -3.86 29.65 34.35
C PRO A 100 -4.76 28.89 35.35
N PRO A 101 -4.40 28.83 36.66
CA PRO A 101 -5.13 28.04 37.65
C PRO A 101 -6.63 28.30 37.72
N GLN A 102 -7.04 29.56 37.55
CA GLN A 102 -8.43 30.00 37.57
C GLN A 102 -9.32 29.35 36.49
N HIS A 103 -8.73 28.86 35.40
CA HIS A 103 -9.49 28.23 34.31
C HIS A 103 -9.57 26.71 34.47
N LEU A 104 -8.71 26.08 35.29
CA LEU A 104 -8.60 24.61 35.40
C LEU A 104 -9.90 23.95 35.86
N GLU A 105 -10.59 24.54 36.85
CA GLU A 105 -11.82 23.97 37.45
C GLU A 105 -13.01 23.91 36.48
N HIS A 106 -12.96 24.66 35.38
CA HIS A 106 -14.07 24.78 34.45
C HIS A 106 -13.84 24.01 33.15
N LEU A 107 -12.62 23.58 32.81
CA LEU A 107 -12.24 23.01 31.50
C LEU A 107 -13.09 21.82 31.02
N PHE A 108 -13.61 21.01 31.93
CA PHE A 108 -14.41 19.83 31.60
C PHE A 108 -15.93 20.10 31.61
N LYS A 109 -16.36 21.34 31.88
CA LYS A 109 -17.77 21.76 31.82
C LYS A 109 -18.12 22.14 30.38
N ALA A 110 -19.32 21.80 29.93
CA ALA A 110 -19.79 22.18 28.60
C ALA A 110 -19.80 23.72 28.48
N PHE A 111 -19.34 24.23 27.34
CA PHE A 111 -19.28 25.67 27.01
C PHE A 111 -18.34 26.52 27.89
N SER A 112 -17.45 25.92 28.68
CA SER A 112 -16.37 26.66 29.32
C SER A 112 -15.34 27.08 28.25
N GLN A 113 -15.27 28.37 27.93
CA GLN A 113 -14.23 28.92 27.07
C GLN A 113 -13.47 29.98 27.88
N GLY A 114 -12.13 29.87 27.90
CA GLY A 114 -11.27 30.94 28.42
C GLY A 114 -11.44 32.23 27.61
N ASP A 115 -11.07 33.36 28.21
CA ASP A 115 -11.36 34.74 27.79
C ASP A 115 -11.57 35.01 26.29
N ALA A 116 -12.49 35.93 25.99
CA ALA A 116 -12.96 36.35 24.66
C ALA A 116 -11.85 36.75 23.65
N SER A 117 -10.61 36.96 24.11
CA SER A 117 -9.44 37.22 23.27
C SER A 117 -8.86 35.93 22.64
N THR A 118 -8.86 34.81 23.38
CA THR A 118 -8.37 33.51 22.89
C THR A 118 -9.33 32.84 21.91
N THR A 119 -10.64 33.09 22.04
CA THR A 119 -11.69 32.54 21.17
C THR A 119 -11.56 33.00 19.72
N ARG A 120 -11.14 34.27 19.51
CA ARG A 120 -10.93 34.85 18.19
C ARG A 120 -9.67 34.34 17.47
N ARG A 121 -8.63 33.95 18.21
CA ARG A 121 -7.35 33.48 17.65
C ARG A 121 -7.32 31.97 17.41
N TYR A 122 -8.07 31.19 18.21
CA TYR A 122 -7.90 29.73 18.23
C TYR A 122 -9.16 28.91 17.91
N GLY A 123 -10.37 29.46 17.93
CA GLY A 123 -11.62 28.81 17.43
C GLY A 123 -12.01 27.47 18.09
N GLY A 124 -13.25 27.33 18.59
CA GLY A 124 -13.75 26.05 19.09
C GLY A 124 -15.11 26.15 19.76
N THR A 125 -15.86 25.05 19.85
CA THR A 125 -17.18 25.00 20.48
C THR A 125 -17.13 24.87 22.01
N GLY A 126 -15.95 24.59 22.59
CA GLY A 126 -15.80 24.32 24.02
C GLY A 126 -16.42 22.99 24.47
N LEU A 127 -16.83 22.13 23.53
CA LEU A 127 -17.48 20.84 23.83
C LEU A 127 -16.51 19.65 23.88
N GLY A 128 -15.33 19.76 23.25
CA GLY A 128 -14.41 18.62 23.07
C GLY A 128 -13.94 17.98 24.37
N LEU A 129 -13.53 18.77 25.35
CA LEU A 129 -13.10 18.27 26.67
C LEU A 129 -14.28 17.72 27.50
N ALA A 130 -15.47 18.33 27.42
CA ALA A 130 -16.67 17.82 28.07
C ALA A 130 -17.12 16.47 27.49
N ILE A 131 -17.05 16.31 26.15
CA ILE A 131 -17.30 15.02 25.48
C ILE A 131 -16.25 13.99 25.90
N SER A 132 -14.97 14.38 25.95
CA SER A 132 -13.88 13.50 26.38
C SER A 132 -14.10 13.00 27.81
N ALA A 133 -14.45 13.89 28.74
CA ALA A 133 -14.76 13.52 30.12
C ALA A 133 -15.95 12.53 30.21
N ARG A 134 -16.99 12.72 29.39
CA ARG A 134 -18.11 11.78 29.32
C ARG A 134 -17.70 10.41 28.78
N LEU A 135 -16.92 10.37 27.71
CA LEU A 135 -16.42 9.12 27.12
C LEU A 135 -15.50 8.37 28.09
N VAL A 136 -14.58 9.07 28.74
CA VAL A 136 -13.67 8.50 29.74
C VAL A 136 -14.46 7.87 30.90
N ARG A 137 -15.50 8.55 31.41
CA ARG A 137 -16.39 7.98 32.43
C ARG A 137 -17.13 6.74 31.95
N LEU A 138 -17.60 6.73 30.70
CA LEU A 138 -18.23 5.53 30.11
C LEU A 138 -17.24 4.36 30.06
N MET A 139 -15.95 4.63 29.78
CA MET A 139 -14.88 3.63 29.78
C MET A 139 -14.31 3.32 31.18
N GLY A 140 -15.05 3.65 32.25
CA GLY A 140 -14.67 3.34 33.63
C GLY A 140 -13.51 4.17 34.20
N GLY A 141 -13.21 5.33 33.61
CA GLY A 141 -12.07 6.16 33.99
C GLY A 141 -12.42 7.56 34.47
N ASP A 142 -11.37 8.33 34.73
CA ASP A 142 -11.40 9.75 35.12
C ASP A 142 -10.40 10.55 34.27
N ILE A 143 -10.66 11.84 34.04
CA ILE A 143 -9.79 12.75 33.27
C ILE A 143 -9.37 13.94 34.12
N ARG A 144 -8.09 14.32 34.02
CA ARG A 144 -7.44 15.36 34.83
C ARG A 144 -6.48 16.17 33.97
N VAL A 145 -6.13 17.34 34.48
CA VAL A 145 -5.16 18.24 33.87
C VAL A 145 -4.24 18.81 34.94
N GLU A 146 -2.96 18.85 34.63
CA GLU A 146 -1.92 19.57 35.38
C GLU A 146 -1.31 20.58 34.41
N SER A 147 -1.28 21.85 34.75
CA SER A 147 -0.73 22.87 33.86
C SER A 147 -0.19 24.07 34.62
N GLU A 148 0.87 24.65 34.08
CA GLU A 148 1.44 25.91 34.55
C GLU A 148 1.59 26.85 33.35
N GLU A 149 1.23 28.12 33.53
CA GLU A 149 1.30 29.12 32.47
C GLU A 149 2.73 29.23 31.91
N ARG A 150 2.84 29.19 30.59
CA ARG A 150 4.09 29.23 29.80
C ARG A 150 5.04 28.04 30.00
N LYS A 151 4.60 26.97 30.68
CA LYS A 151 5.36 25.72 30.79
C LYS A 151 4.65 24.52 30.14
N GLY A 152 3.44 24.72 29.64
CA GLY A 152 2.64 23.70 28.98
C GLY A 152 1.61 23.01 29.88
N SER A 153 1.04 21.93 29.39
CA SER A 153 -0.02 21.18 30.06
C SER A 153 0.21 19.67 29.96
N VAL A 154 -0.30 18.94 30.95
CA VAL A 154 -0.41 17.47 30.96
C VAL A 154 -1.87 17.11 31.16
N PHE A 155 -2.53 16.70 30.09
CA PHE A 155 -3.87 16.12 30.16
C PHE A 155 -3.75 14.62 30.32
N SER A 156 -4.28 14.06 31.40
CA SER A 156 -4.24 12.62 31.63
C SER A 156 -5.62 12.04 31.89
N PHE A 157 -5.87 10.84 31.40
CA PHE A 157 -7.08 10.09 31.71
C PHE A 157 -6.78 8.63 31.98
N THR A 158 -7.69 7.99 32.70
CA THR A 158 -7.66 6.55 32.93
C THR A 158 -8.71 5.84 32.09
N MET A 159 -8.49 4.56 31.84
CA MET A 159 -9.43 3.69 31.14
C MET A 159 -9.36 2.29 31.72
N GLU A 160 -10.50 1.67 31.96
CA GLU A 160 -10.58 0.23 32.22
C GLU A 160 -10.86 -0.53 30.92
N ALA A 161 -10.09 -1.59 30.67
CA ALA A 161 -10.29 -2.45 29.51
C ALA A 161 -10.03 -3.93 29.86
N GLY A 162 -10.66 -4.83 29.11
CA GLY A 162 -10.29 -6.25 29.15
C GLY A 162 -8.93 -6.46 28.47
N ILE A 163 -8.21 -7.50 28.85
CA ILE A 163 -6.98 -7.95 28.18
C ILE A 163 -7.39 -9.05 27.19
N ALA A 164 -7.08 -8.86 25.91
CA ALA A 164 -7.39 -9.89 24.93
C ALA A 164 -6.42 -11.08 25.10
N GLN A 165 -6.97 -12.28 25.23
CA GLN A 165 -6.20 -13.52 25.31
C GLN A 165 -6.02 -14.15 23.92
N ASN A 166 -4.97 -14.96 23.75
CA ASN A 166 -4.70 -15.75 22.53
C ASN A 166 -4.58 -14.95 21.23
N VAL A 167 -4.11 -13.70 21.31
CA VAL A 167 -3.87 -12.87 20.10
C VAL A 167 -2.39 -12.96 19.70
N PRO A 168 -2.07 -13.21 18.41
CA PRO A 168 -0.70 -13.21 17.92
C PRO A 168 -0.03 -11.86 18.23
N THR A 169 1.11 -11.90 18.92
CA THR A 169 1.94 -10.71 19.15
C THR A 169 2.91 -10.58 17.98
N ALA A 170 2.91 -9.44 17.30
CA ALA A 170 3.85 -9.17 16.22
C ALA A 170 5.31 -9.10 16.75
N GLN A 171 6.27 -9.54 15.94
CA GLN A 171 7.69 -9.66 16.33
C GLN A 171 8.33 -8.33 16.77
N TYR A 172 7.99 -7.20 16.14
CA TYR A 172 8.48 -5.88 16.58
C TYR A 172 8.05 -5.51 18.01
N ARG A 173 7.11 -6.26 18.59
CA ARG A 173 6.62 -6.09 19.96
C ARG A 173 7.03 -7.19 20.91
N SER A 174 7.65 -8.28 20.44
CA SER A 174 8.24 -9.25 21.37
C SER A 174 9.38 -8.58 22.14
N SER A 175 9.52 -8.93 23.41
CA SER A 175 10.58 -8.43 24.31
C SER A 175 11.98 -8.91 23.92
N ARG A 176 12.09 -9.76 22.90
CA ARG A 176 13.33 -10.09 22.21
C ARG A 176 13.01 -10.20 20.72
N ALA A 177 13.77 -9.48 19.92
CA ALA A 177 13.81 -9.68 18.47
C ALA A 177 15.13 -10.38 18.15
N PRO A 178 15.14 -11.71 17.96
CA PRO A 178 16.36 -12.47 17.70
C PRO A 178 17.20 -11.90 16.55
N GLU A 179 16.54 -11.26 15.57
CA GLU A 179 17.13 -10.69 14.37
C GLU A 179 17.98 -9.43 14.66
N LEU A 180 17.58 -8.65 15.67
CA LEU A 180 18.24 -7.39 16.08
C LEU A 180 19.08 -7.53 17.35
N ALA A 181 18.96 -8.62 18.09
CA ALA A 181 19.69 -8.83 19.33
C ALA A 181 21.21 -8.78 19.12
N GLY A 182 21.92 -8.03 19.96
CA GLY A 182 23.37 -7.84 19.91
C GLY A 182 23.87 -6.89 18.81
N ARG A 183 22.97 -6.29 18.02
CA ARG A 183 23.34 -5.31 16.98
C ARG A 183 23.60 -3.94 17.58
N LYS A 184 24.59 -3.23 17.07
CA LYS A 184 24.97 -1.90 17.57
C LYS A 184 24.38 -0.80 16.70
N VAL A 185 23.54 0.05 17.29
CA VAL A 185 22.89 1.18 16.59
C VAL A 185 23.30 2.51 17.19
N LEU A 186 23.60 3.48 16.32
CA LEU A 186 23.84 4.87 16.71
C LEU A 186 22.56 5.68 16.49
N LEU A 187 22.04 6.29 17.55
CA LEU A 187 20.90 7.20 17.50
C LEU A 187 21.38 8.64 17.65
N VAL A 188 20.96 9.52 16.75
CA VAL A 188 21.34 10.93 16.76
C VAL A 188 20.10 11.81 16.62
N ASP A 189 19.76 12.53 17.69
CA ASP A 189 18.63 13.46 17.73
C ASP A 189 18.91 14.49 18.84
N ASP A 190 18.67 15.78 18.56
CA ASP A 190 18.90 16.87 19.52
C ASP A 190 17.79 16.98 20.57
N ASN A 191 16.62 16.37 20.33
CA ASN A 191 15.54 16.22 21.28
C ASN A 191 15.82 15.05 22.25
N PRO A 192 16.07 15.32 23.55
CA PRO A 192 16.39 14.29 24.53
C PRO A 192 15.22 13.32 24.79
N THR A 193 13.98 13.78 24.64
CA THR A 193 12.79 12.93 24.80
C THR A 193 12.74 11.89 23.67
N ASN A 194 12.93 12.32 22.41
CA ASN A 194 12.91 11.40 21.28
C ASN A 194 14.08 10.40 21.35
N LEU A 195 15.27 10.89 21.70
CA LEU A 195 16.46 10.05 21.86
C LEU A 195 16.24 8.97 22.93
N GLN A 196 15.61 9.32 24.06
CA GLN A 196 15.28 8.37 25.11
C GLN A 196 14.23 7.35 24.67
N ILE A 197 13.18 7.76 23.96
CA ILE A 197 12.14 6.87 23.43
C ILE A 197 12.76 5.84 22.46
N LEU A 198 13.56 6.31 21.50
CA LEU A 198 14.23 5.44 20.52
C LEU A 198 15.22 4.49 21.21
N LYS A 199 15.96 4.99 22.22
CA LYS A 199 16.88 4.17 23.02
C LYS A 199 16.15 3.05 23.74
N THR A 200 15.05 3.36 24.42
CA THR A 200 14.22 2.37 25.13
C THR A 200 13.73 1.29 24.15
N GLN A 201 13.23 1.69 22.98
CA GLN A 201 12.76 0.75 21.95
C GLN A 201 13.87 -0.16 21.42
N CYS A 202 15.02 0.39 21.02
CA CYS A 202 16.12 -0.41 20.48
C CYS A 202 16.72 -1.35 21.54
N THR A 203 16.84 -0.87 22.79
CA THR A 203 17.32 -1.69 23.91
C THR A 203 16.37 -2.86 24.19
N ARG A 204 15.05 -2.63 24.07
CA ARG A 204 14.03 -3.69 24.19
C ARG A 204 14.19 -4.78 23.14
N TRP A 205 14.63 -4.45 21.93
CA TRP A 205 14.95 -5.45 20.91
C TRP A 205 16.27 -6.19 21.16
N GLY A 206 17.00 -5.83 22.23
CA GLY A 206 18.28 -6.42 22.59
C GLY A 206 19.46 -5.80 21.85
N MET A 207 19.29 -4.61 21.25
CA MET A 207 20.37 -3.90 20.57
C MET A 207 21.29 -3.19 21.56
N GLU A 208 22.55 -3.01 21.19
CA GLU A 208 23.49 -2.10 21.84
C GLU A 208 23.30 -0.69 21.28
N VAL A 209 22.96 0.27 22.13
CA VAL A 209 22.57 1.61 21.68
C VAL A 209 23.58 2.66 22.12
N ALA A 210 24.17 3.37 21.17
CA ALA A 210 24.89 4.62 21.42
C ALA A 210 24.01 5.81 21.06
N CYS A 211 24.13 6.91 21.80
CA CYS A 211 23.27 8.09 21.64
C CYS A 211 24.11 9.35 21.56
N ALA A 212 23.80 10.22 20.60
CA ALA A 212 24.41 11.55 20.48
C ALA A 212 23.33 12.61 20.28
N SER A 213 23.44 13.73 21.01
CA SER A 213 22.54 14.88 20.84
C SER A 213 23.00 15.89 19.78
N ARG A 214 24.17 15.66 19.17
CA ARG A 214 24.81 16.57 18.20
C ARG A 214 25.63 15.78 17.19
N GLY A 215 25.68 16.24 15.94
CA GLY A 215 26.44 15.57 14.88
C GLY A 215 27.93 15.39 15.15
N THR A 216 28.59 16.36 15.79
CA THR A 216 30.03 16.24 16.15
C THR A 216 30.29 15.12 17.16
N HIS A 217 29.39 14.95 18.13
CA HIS A 217 29.49 13.85 19.10
C HIS A 217 29.22 12.50 18.42
N ALA A 218 28.28 12.45 17.46
CA ALA A 218 28.03 11.25 16.66
C ALA A 218 29.27 10.80 15.87
N LEU A 219 30.02 11.73 15.27
CA LEU A 219 31.28 11.42 14.58
C LEU A 219 32.34 10.87 15.54
N ALA A 220 32.48 11.47 16.73
CA ALA A 220 33.40 10.98 17.75
C ALA A 220 33.05 9.57 18.24
N LEU A 221 31.76 9.25 18.41
CA LEU A 221 31.31 7.91 18.77
C LEU A 221 31.58 6.89 17.65
N LEU A 222 31.38 7.28 16.39
CA LEU A 222 31.73 6.41 15.26
C LEU A 222 33.22 6.05 15.28
N GLU A 223 34.09 7.01 15.60
CA GLU A 223 35.54 6.81 15.76
C GLU A 223 35.91 5.93 16.96
N ALA A 224 35.41 6.24 18.15
CA ALA A 224 35.81 5.56 19.37
C ALA A 224 35.17 4.17 19.55
N GLU A 225 33.94 3.98 19.07
CA GLU A 225 33.09 2.84 19.42
C GLU A 225 32.59 2.03 18.23
N GLY A 226 32.96 2.41 17.00
CA GLY A 226 32.60 1.67 15.79
C GLY A 226 33.23 0.25 15.73
N PRO A 227 32.69 -0.66 14.91
CA PRO A 227 31.65 -0.43 13.90
C PRO A 227 30.23 -0.45 14.44
N PHE A 228 29.34 0.33 13.81
CA PHE A 228 27.90 0.28 14.02
C PHE A 228 27.24 -0.50 12.88
N ASP A 229 26.18 -1.25 13.20
CA ASP A 229 25.36 -1.99 12.23
C ASP A 229 24.39 -1.05 11.47
N ALA A 230 23.93 0.02 12.12
CA ALA A 230 23.08 1.08 11.53
C ALA A 230 23.21 2.40 12.29
N ALA A 231 22.85 3.51 11.66
CA ALA A 231 22.71 4.82 12.32
C ALA A 231 21.38 5.50 11.96
N VAL A 232 20.65 5.98 12.96
CA VAL A 232 19.38 6.71 12.82
C VAL A 232 19.64 8.19 13.13
N LEU A 233 19.44 9.06 12.15
CA LEU A 233 19.80 10.48 12.22
C LEU A 233 18.57 11.36 12.08
N ASP A 234 18.39 12.31 12.98
CA ASP A 234 17.39 13.35 12.82
C ASP A 234 17.76 14.35 11.72
N LEU A 235 16.77 14.79 10.94
CA LEU A 235 16.97 15.77 9.89
C LEU A 235 17.30 17.16 10.46
N HIS A 236 16.63 17.58 11.53
CA HIS A 236 16.62 18.96 12.01
C HIS A 236 17.39 19.12 13.33
N MET A 237 18.71 19.15 13.23
CA MET A 237 19.59 19.39 14.37
C MET A 237 20.32 20.74 14.23
N PRO A 238 20.64 21.43 15.34
CA PRO A 238 21.34 22.70 15.32
C PRO A 238 22.81 22.55 14.87
N ASN A 239 23.28 23.53 14.09
CA ASN A 239 24.64 23.65 13.51
C ASN A 239 24.97 22.61 12.44
N MET A 240 24.75 21.33 12.70
CA MET A 240 24.99 20.23 11.77
C MET A 240 23.72 19.40 11.67
N ASP A 241 23.02 19.53 10.54
CA ASP A 241 21.77 18.82 10.27
C ASP A 241 22.02 17.34 9.88
N GLY A 242 20.96 16.53 9.78
CA GLY A 242 21.08 15.11 9.47
C GLY A 242 21.71 14.82 8.11
N LEU A 243 21.50 15.68 7.11
CA LEU A 243 22.03 15.52 5.76
C LEU A 243 23.54 15.84 5.72
N GLN A 244 23.95 16.90 6.43
CA GLN A 244 25.35 17.28 6.61
C GLN A 244 26.12 16.21 7.37
N LEU A 245 25.51 15.67 8.43
CA LEU A 245 26.08 14.56 9.19
C LEU A 245 26.25 13.30 8.32
N ALA A 246 25.23 12.93 7.53
CA ALA A 246 25.32 11.79 6.62
C ALA A 246 26.45 11.93 5.60
N ARG A 247 26.65 13.13 5.04
CA ARG A 247 27.79 13.44 4.17
C ARG A 247 29.13 13.29 4.88
N ALA A 248 29.24 13.80 6.11
CA ALA A 248 30.47 13.69 6.90
C ALA A 248 30.81 12.23 7.22
N ILE A 249 29.82 11.42 7.64
CA ILE A 249 29.98 9.99 7.91
C ILE A 249 30.46 9.26 6.64
N THR A 250 29.79 9.50 5.52
CA THR A 250 30.11 8.86 4.23
C THR A 250 31.52 9.26 3.76
N ALA A 251 31.90 10.53 3.91
CA ALA A 251 33.23 11.01 3.53
C ALA A 251 34.35 10.45 4.41
N GLN A 252 34.13 10.27 5.71
CA GLN A 252 35.12 9.71 6.62
C GLN A 252 35.28 8.19 6.50
N ARG A 253 34.19 7.47 6.21
CA ARG A 253 34.15 5.99 6.31
C ARG A 253 34.03 5.27 4.98
N GLY A 254 33.59 5.93 3.91
CA GLY A 254 33.32 5.29 2.62
C GLY A 254 32.44 4.05 2.80
N ASP A 255 32.90 2.91 2.28
CA ASP A 255 32.19 1.62 2.36
C ASP A 255 32.06 1.08 3.80
N ALA A 256 32.87 1.55 4.74
CA ALA A 256 32.77 1.18 6.15
C ALA A 256 31.64 1.95 6.89
N ALA A 257 31.00 2.94 6.24
CA ALA A 257 29.91 3.70 6.84
C ALA A 257 28.74 2.77 7.22
N PRO A 258 28.16 2.91 8.42
CA PRO A 258 26.91 2.22 8.71
C PRO A 258 25.83 2.72 7.76
N PRO A 259 24.87 1.85 7.38
CA PRO A 259 23.73 2.31 6.64
C PRO A 259 22.91 3.30 7.47
N LEU A 260 22.50 4.38 6.81
CA LEU A 260 21.91 5.54 7.46
C LEU A 260 20.39 5.54 7.29
N VAL A 261 19.67 5.84 8.37
CA VAL A 261 18.20 6.01 8.39
C VAL A 261 17.88 7.44 8.79
N LEU A 262 17.11 8.15 7.98
CA LEU A 262 16.72 9.54 8.24
C LEU A 262 15.40 9.60 9.02
N LEU A 263 15.32 10.41 10.07
CA LEU A 263 14.06 10.82 10.70
C LEU A 263 13.65 12.19 10.17
N SER A 264 12.41 12.33 9.70
CA SER A 264 11.91 13.60 9.17
C SER A 264 10.47 13.87 9.59
N SER A 265 10.16 15.10 9.98
CA SER A 265 8.79 15.54 10.27
C SER A 265 7.96 15.83 9.00
N SER A 266 8.60 15.89 7.83
CA SER A 266 7.92 16.05 6.53
C SER A 266 8.70 15.32 5.43
N PRO A 267 8.32 14.07 5.08
CA PRO A 267 9.03 13.24 4.10
C PRO A 267 9.16 13.87 2.69
N GLY A 268 8.38 14.90 2.37
CA GLY A 268 8.43 15.63 1.10
C GLY A 268 9.13 17.00 1.15
N GLY A 269 9.61 17.44 2.32
CA GLY A 269 10.17 18.79 2.51
C GLY A 269 11.68 18.91 2.33
N ALA A 270 12.40 17.79 2.22
CA ALA A 270 13.86 17.80 2.10
C ALA A 270 14.29 18.33 0.72
N ARG A 271 14.88 19.53 0.70
CA ARG A 271 15.25 20.27 -0.52
C ARG A 271 16.44 19.67 -1.28
N ASP A 272 17.19 18.75 -0.66
CA ASP A 272 18.42 18.18 -1.20
C ASP A 272 18.26 16.68 -1.52
N GLN A 273 17.70 16.40 -2.70
CA GLN A 273 17.47 15.02 -3.17
C GLN A 273 18.77 14.21 -3.33
N GLY A 274 19.93 14.86 -3.47
CA GLY A 274 21.22 14.21 -3.57
C GLY A 274 21.69 13.65 -2.23
N ALA A 275 21.50 14.39 -1.14
CA ALA A 275 21.82 13.92 0.21
C ALA A 275 20.88 12.80 0.69
N ILE A 276 19.61 12.81 0.27
CA ILE A 276 18.65 11.76 0.62
C ILE A 276 19.12 10.39 0.12
N ARG A 277 19.84 10.32 -1.01
CA ARG A 277 20.39 9.07 -1.57
C ARG A 277 21.46 8.41 -0.68
N LEU A 278 22.02 9.13 0.29
CA LEU A 278 22.97 8.57 1.26
C LEU A 278 22.27 7.71 2.33
N PHE A 279 20.95 7.81 2.43
CA PHE A 279 20.17 7.06 3.39
C PHE A 279 19.60 5.79 2.76
N ALA A 280 19.70 4.68 3.48
CA ALA A 280 19.08 3.42 3.11
C ALA A 280 17.55 3.47 3.31
N ALA A 281 17.07 4.30 4.24
CA ALA A 281 15.65 4.49 4.50
C ALA A 281 15.34 5.85 5.12
N THR A 282 14.06 6.27 5.05
CA THR A 282 13.54 7.45 5.73
C THR A 282 12.28 7.10 6.52
N LEU A 283 12.17 7.64 7.73
CA LEU A 283 11.05 7.47 8.66
C LEU A 283 10.41 8.82 8.96
N SER A 284 9.08 8.86 8.98
CA SER A 284 8.33 10.05 9.42
C SER A 284 8.23 10.10 10.95
N LYS A 285 8.34 11.30 11.52
CA LYS A 285 7.94 11.56 12.92
C LYS A 285 6.40 11.72 13.02
N PRO A 286 5.71 11.17 14.04
CA PRO A 286 6.24 10.35 15.13
C PRO A 286 6.71 8.98 14.62
N VAL A 287 7.86 8.51 15.14
CA VAL A 287 8.45 7.24 14.71
C VAL A 287 7.59 6.08 15.22
N LYS A 288 6.92 5.40 14.29
CA LYS A 288 6.11 4.20 14.59
C LYS A 288 7.01 3.02 14.91
N HIS A 289 6.73 2.31 16.00
CA HIS A 289 7.57 1.17 16.46
C HIS A 289 7.69 0.08 15.38
N SER A 290 6.58 -0.24 14.70
CA SER A 290 6.54 -1.25 13.63
C SER A 290 7.46 -0.88 12.48
N ARG A 291 7.42 0.38 12.05
CA ARG A 291 8.20 0.88 10.93
C ARG A 291 9.68 0.98 11.26
N LEU A 292 10.02 1.44 12.47
CA LEU A 292 11.41 1.48 12.93
C LEU A 292 12.03 0.09 12.95
N PHE A 293 11.30 -0.90 13.51
CA PHE A 293 11.75 -2.29 13.54
C PHE A 293 12.04 -2.84 12.14
N THR A 294 11.04 -2.75 11.24
CA THR A 294 11.17 -3.27 9.88
C THR A 294 12.33 -2.61 9.13
N VAL A 295 12.49 -1.29 9.27
CA VAL A 295 13.59 -0.57 8.60
C VAL A 295 14.95 -0.99 9.16
N LEU A 296 15.10 -1.07 10.48
CA LEU A 296 16.38 -1.51 11.07
C LEU A 296 16.72 -2.95 10.68
N ASP A 297 15.73 -3.84 10.70
CA ASP A 297 15.90 -5.23 10.28
C ASP A 297 16.33 -5.33 8.82
N GLU A 298 15.59 -4.68 7.90
CA GLU A 298 15.91 -4.65 6.47
C GLU A 298 17.32 -4.10 6.21
N VAL A 299 17.66 -2.97 6.82
CA VAL A 299 18.90 -2.25 6.57
C VAL A 299 20.12 -3.01 7.09
N ILE A 300 20.00 -3.65 8.26
CA ILE A 300 21.07 -4.46 8.85
C ILE A 300 21.26 -5.76 8.04
N HIS A 301 20.19 -6.37 7.53
CA HIS A 301 20.27 -7.59 6.72
C HIS A 301 20.75 -7.34 5.29
N GLN A 302 20.38 -6.22 4.66
CA GLN A 302 20.84 -5.86 3.30
C GLN A 302 22.36 -5.67 3.25
N ARG A 303 23.00 -5.20 4.32
CA ARG A 303 24.48 -5.08 4.40
C ARG A 303 25.21 -6.43 4.36
N ARG A 304 24.54 -7.54 4.66
CA ARG A 304 25.09 -8.90 4.56
C ARG A 304 24.94 -9.52 3.16
N ALA A 305 24.13 -8.93 2.29
CA ALA A 305 23.91 -9.39 0.93
C ALA A 305 24.26 -8.26 -0.06
N ALA A 306 25.54 -8.11 -0.40
CA ALA A 306 25.94 -7.37 -1.60
C ALA A 306 26.26 -8.39 -2.71
N PRO A 307 25.81 -8.18 -3.97
CA PRO A 307 25.73 -6.87 -4.61
C PRO A 307 24.38 -6.41 -5.17
N ALA A 308 24.27 -5.07 -5.23
CA ALA A 308 23.50 -4.15 -6.09
C ALA A 308 22.46 -3.27 -5.34
N PRO A 309 22.44 -1.95 -5.60
CA PRO A 309 21.48 -1.03 -4.99
C PRO A 309 20.06 -1.41 -5.40
N SER A 310 19.23 -1.77 -4.42
CA SER A 310 17.82 -2.10 -4.61
C SER A 310 17.07 -0.92 -5.23
N PRO A 311 16.47 -1.03 -6.42
CA PRO A 311 15.70 0.04 -7.09
C PRO A 311 14.34 0.36 -6.43
N ALA A 312 14.10 -0.04 -5.18
CA ALA A 312 12.75 -0.15 -4.60
C ALA A 312 12.14 1.18 -4.09
N GLN A 313 12.73 2.34 -4.36
CA GLN A 313 12.18 3.64 -3.94
C GLN A 313 12.07 4.68 -5.06
N MET A 314 12.39 4.33 -6.30
CA MET A 314 12.10 5.18 -7.45
C MET A 314 10.78 4.77 -8.11
N ILE A 315 9.87 5.74 -8.25
CA ILE A 315 8.69 5.62 -9.10
C ILE A 315 9.18 5.37 -10.53
N ASP A 316 8.93 4.16 -11.06
CA ASP A 316 9.27 3.80 -12.43
C ASP A 316 8.23 4.41 -13.38
N HIS A 317 8.58 5.54 -13.99
CA HIS A 317 7.73 6.20 -14.97
C HIS A 317 7.54 5.39 -16.27
N GLY A 318 8.40 4.41 -16.53
CA GLY A 318 8.33 3.49 -17.67
C GLY A 318 7.71 2.13 -17.34
N LEU A 319 7.11 1.98 -16.15
CA LEU A 319 6.60 0.70 -15.65
C LEU A 319 5.59 0.06 -16.61
N ALA A 320 4.69 0.85 -17.20
CA ALA A 320 3.71 0.37 -18.16
C ALA A 320 4.32 -0.14 -19.48
N GLN A 321 5.47 0.40 -19.91
CA GLN A 321 6.18 -0.08 -21.09
C GLN A 321 6.89 -1.40 -20.78
N ARG A 322 7.46 -1.52 -19.58
CA ARG A 322 8.14 -2.74 -19.12
C ARG A 322 7.15 -3.86 -18.85
N LEU A 323 6.00 -3.55 -18.25
CA LEU A 323 4.99 -4.49 -17.76
C LEU A 323 3.57 -4.09 -18.22
N PRO A 324 3.24 -4.19 -19.52
CA PRO A 324 1.94 -3.75 -20.01
C PRO A 324 0.80 -4.55 -19.35
N MET A 325 -0.18 -3.85 -18.77
CA MET A 325 -1.38 -4.41 -18.14
C MET A 325 -2.60 -3.51 -18.37
N HIS A 326 -3.76 -4.13 -18.54
CA HIS A 326 -5.07 -3.49 -18.51
C HIS A 326 -5.59 -3.45 -17.08
N ILE A 327 -5.73 -2.24 -16.53
CA ILE A 327 -6.05 -2.03 -15.12
C ILE A 327 -7.45 -1.40 -14.99
N LEU A 328 -8.27 -1.96 -14.09
CA LEU A 328 -9.53 -1.38 -13.64
C LEU A 328 -9.40 -0.89 -12.20
N VAL A 329 -9.88 0.32 -11.93
CA VAL A 329 -9.99 0.87 -10.56
C VAL A 329 -11.47 1.02 -10.19
N VAL A 330 -11.88 0.45 -9.06
CA VAL A 330 -13.26 0.49 -8.56
C VAL A 330 -13.30 1.26 -7.25
N GLU A 331 -13.94 2.43 -7.26
CA GLU A 331 -13.99 3.35 -6.11
C GLU A 331 -15.18 4.32 -6.27
N ASP A 332 -15.96 4.49 -5.19
CA ASP A 332 -17.20 5.28 -5.20
C ASP A 332 -16.95 6.79 -5.11
N SER A 333 -15.91 7.19 -4.38
CA SER A 333 -15.49 8.59 -4.27
C SER A 333 -14.82 9.09 -5.56
N GLU A 334 -15.42 10.07 -6.22
CA GLU A 334 -14.88 10.71 -7.42
C GLU A 334 -13.46 11.27 -7.21
N ILE A 335 -13.19 11.81 -6.01
CA ILE A 335 -11.88 12.35 -5.64
C ILE A 335 -10.85 11.22 -5.59
N ASN A 336 -11.20 10.08 -4.98
CA ASN A 336 -10.31 8.93 -4.86
C ASN A 336 -10.08 8.25 -6.22
N ARG A 337 -11.10 8.17 -7.09
CA ARG A 337 -10.92 7.72 -8.49
C ARG A 337 -9.91 8.60 -9.22
N LYS A 338 -10.04 9.93 -9.15
CA LYS A 338 -9.09 10.86 -9.78
C LYS A 338 -7.69 10.69 -9.23
N LEU A 339 -7.55 10.48 -7.91
CA LEU A 339 -6.27 10.22 -7.28
C LEU A 339 -5.62 8.93 -7.81
N ALA A 340 -6.37 7.82 -7.86
CA ALA A 340 -5.89 6.54 -8.35
C ALA A 340 -5.49 6.59 -9.84
N VAL A 341 -6.30 7.24 -10.68
CA VAL A 341 -5.99 7.46 -12.11
C VAL A 341 -4.70 8.27 -12.26
N ASN A 342 -4.55 9.38 -11.53
CA ASN A 342 -3.34 10.19 -11.58
C ASN A 342 -2.10 9.45 -11.07
N MET A 343 -2.27 8.55 -10.11
CA MET A 343 -1.20 7.69 -9.60
C MET A 343 -0.75 6.67 -10.65
N LEU A 344 -1.68 5.95 -11.27
CA LEU A 344 -1.37 4.99 -12.34
C LEU A 344 -0.77 5.66 -13.58
N ARG A 345 -1.22 6.88 -13.90
CA ARG A 345 -0.63 7.70 -14.97
C ARG A 345 0.84 8.03 -14.72
N LYS A 346 1.27 8.21 -13.47
CA LYS A 346 2.70 8.43 -13.15
C LYS A 346 3.57 7.23 -13.54
N PHE A 347 3.02 6.03 -13.58
CA PHE A 347 3.70 4.81 -14.01
C PHE A 347 3.56 4.54 -15.53
N GLY A 348 2.90 5.44 -16.26
CA GLY A 348 2.64 5.32 -17.70
C GLY A 348 1.39 4.51 -18.06
N TYR A 349 0.57 4.07 -17.07
CA TYR A 349 -0.66 3.32 -17.37
C TYR A 349 -1.84 4.24 -17.68
N THR A 350 -2.69 3.77 -18.60
CA THR A 350 -4.09 4.16 -18.68
C THR A 350 -4.94 3.11 -17.98
N CYS A 351 -5.94 3.54 -17.22
CA CYS A 351 -6.84 2.63 -16.50
C CYS A 351 -8.29 3.04 -16.71
N ASP A 352 -9.17 2.04 -16.69
CA ASP A 352 -10.60 2.27 -16.60
C ASP A 352 -11.03 2.45 -15.15
N VAL A 353 -12.17 3.10 -14.96
CA VAL A 353 -12.76 3.32 -13.64
C VAL A 353 -14.19 2.82 -13.56
N ALA A 354 -14.59 2.32 -12.39
CA ALA A 354 -15.96 1.98 -12.02
C ALA A 354 -16.31 2.66 -10.68
N GLU A 355 -17.57 3.05 -10.53
CA GLU A 355 -18.06 3.79 -9.35
C GLU A 355 -18.71 2.90 -8.28
N ASP A 356 -19.00 1.65 -8.61
CA ASP A 356 -19.46 0.63 -7.66
C ASP A 356 -19.13 -0.78 -8.16
N GLY A 357 -19.44 -1.78 -7.33
CA GLY A 357 -19.20 -3.18 -7.64
C GLY A 357 -20.00 -3.72 -8.84
N ALA A 358 -21.21 -3.21 -9.09
CA ALA A 358 -22.06 -3.68 -10.18
C ALA A 358 -21.51 -3.22 -11.54
N VAL A 359 -21.09 -1.96 -11.63
CA VAL A 359 -20.40 -1.42 -12.81
C VAL A 359 -19.07 -2.15 -13.04
N ALA A 360 -18.35 -2.49 -11.98
CA ALA A 360 -17.11 -3.27 -12.11
C ALA A 360 -17.37 -4.66 -12.72
N VAL A 361 -18.39 -5.37 -12.24
CA VAL A 361 -18.80 -6.67 -12.78
C VAL A 361 -19.16 -6.58 -14.26
N GLU A 362 -19.92 -5.55 -14.67
CA GLU A 362 -20.28 -5.33 -16.07
C GLU A 362 -19.04 -5.06 -16.94
N LYS A 363 -18.13 -4.19 -16.49
CA LYS A 363 -16.89 -3.90 -17.21
C LYS A 363 -16.03 -5.13 -17.40
N VAL A 364 -15.85 -5.95 -16.36
CA VAL A 364 -15.07 -7.19 -16.43
C VAL A 364 -15.74 -8.24 -17.32
N ARG A 365 -17.06 -8.16 -17.55
CA ARG A 365 -17.78 -9.01 -18.51
C ARG A 365 -17.53 -8.58 -19.95
N ASN A 366 -17.49 -7.27 -20.20
CA ASN A 366 -17.40 -6.70 -21.55
C ASN A 366 -15.97 -6.64 -22.08
N GLN A 367 -14.98 -6.53 -21.20
CA GLN A 367 -13.57 -6.49 -21.56
C GLN A 367 -12.68 -7.19 -20.54
N ARG A 368 -11.49 -7.59 -21.00
CA ARG A 368 -10.52 -8.25 -20.13
C ARG A 368 -9.66 -7.23 -19.40
N TYR A 369 -9.51 -7.47 -18.11
CA TYR A 369 -8.54 -6.79 -17.27
C TYR A 369 -7.53 -7.79 -16.73
N ASP A 370 -6.33 -7.31 -16.46
CA ASP A 370 -5.25 -8.10 -15.88
C ASP A 370 -5.21 -7.89 -14.37
N LEU A 371 -5.50 -6.65 -13.94
CA LEU A 371 -5.51 -6.23 -12.54
C LEU A 371 -6.73 -5.35 -12.25
N VAL A 372 -7.42 -5.64 -11.14
CA VAL A 372 -8.54 -4.84 -10.62
C VAL A 372 -8.18 -4.38 -9.22
N PHE A 373 -8.11 -3.07 -9.01
CA PHE A 373 -8.09 -2.47 -7.68
C PHE A 373 -9.54 -2.27 -7.22
N MET A 374 -9.93 -2.95 -6.14
CA MET A 374 -11.33 -3.05 -5.70
C MET A 374 -11.50 -2.44 -4.31
N ASP A 375 -12.25 -1.34 -4.19
CA ASP A 375 -12.65 -0.84 -2.87
C ASP A 375 -13.61 -1.82 -2.19
N LEU A 376 -13.52 -1.96 -0.86
CA LEU A 376 -14.36 -2.87 -0.10
C LEU A 376 -15.74 -2.28 0.21
N GLN A 377 -15.81 -0.97 0.48
CA GLN A 377 -17.03 -0.31 0.94
C GLN A 377 -17.52 0.66 -0.13
N MET A 378 -18.54 0.26 -0.86
CA MET A 378 -19.17 1.06 -1.91
C MET A 378 -20.69 0.88 -1.87
N PRO A 379 -21.48 1.89 -2.28
CA PRO A 379 -22.93 1.76 -2.41
C PRO A 379 -23.31 0.76 -3.52
N VAL A 380 -24.58 0.34 -3.54
CA VAL A 380 -25.17 -0.60 -4.52
C VAL A 380 -24.64 -2.03 -4.42
N MET A 381 -23.34 -2.24 -4.65
CA MET A 381 -22.67 -3.53 -4.54
C MET A 381 -21.28 -3.33 -3.94
N ASP A 382 -21.03 -3.99 -2.81
CA ASP A 382 -19.75 -3.93 -2.12
C ASP A 382 -18.65 -4.73 -2.86
N GLY A 383 -17.39 -4.45 -2.54
CA GLY A 383 -16.25 -5.07 -3.22
C GLY A 383 -16.12 -6.57 -2.98
N LEU A 384 -16.60 -7.09 -1.86
CA LEU A 384 -16.57 -8.53 -1.56
C LEU A 384 -17.58 -9.27 -2.44
N GLU A 385 -18.78 -8.74 -2.57
CA GLU A 385 -19.83 -9.29 -3.42
C GLU A 385 -19.46 -9.20 -4.91
N ALA A 386 -18.96 -8.05 -5.36
CA ALA A 386 -18.45 -7.88 -6.72
C ALA A 386 -17.34 -8.90 -7.05
N THR A 387 -16.43 -9.13 -6.10
CA THR A 387 -15.35 -10.11 -6.24
C THR A 387 -15.91 -11.52 -6.40
N ARG A 388 -16.85 -11.95 -5.54
CA ARG A 388 -17.47 -13.28 -5.65
C ARG A 388 -18.11 -13.49 -7.02
N GLN A 389 -18.79 -12.47 -7.55
CA GLN A 389 -19.40 -12.54 -8.87
C GLN A 389 -18.37 -12.62 -9.99
N ILE A 390 -17.33 -11.78 -9.97
CA ILE A 390 -16.25 -11.82 -10.98
C ILE A 390 -15.56 -13.19 -10.97
N ILE A 391 -15.31 -13.76 -9.79
CA ILE A 391 -14.68 -15.08 -9.64
C ILE A 391 -15.58 -16.20 -10.15
N ALA A 392 -16.90 -16.11 -9.93
CA ALA A 392 -17.84 -17.10 -10.43
C ALA A 392 -17.95 -17.08 -11.98
N MET A 393 -17.65 -15.95 -12.63
CA MET A 393 -17.74 -15.81 -14.09
C MET A 393 -16.58 -16.45 -14.85
N TYR A 394 -15.42 -16.62 -14.21
CA TYR A 394 -14.20 -17.04 -14.90
C TYR A 394 -13.43 -18.10 -14.11
N PRO A 395 -12.87 -19.11 -14.78
CA PRO A 395 -11.97 -20.03 -14.09
C PRO A 395 -10.72 -19.29 -13.56
N PRO A 396 -10.03 -19.81 -12.54
CA PRO A 396 -8.91 -19.12 -11.87
C PRO A 396 -7.79 -18.65 -12.81
N HIS A 397 -7.59 -19.36 -13.92
CA HIS A 397 -6.61 -19.05 -14.96
C HIS A 397 -7.16 -18.14 -16.08
N ARG A 398 -8.35 -17.55 -15.92
CA ARG A 398 -8.92 -16.55 -16.84
C ARG A 398 -9.41 -15.27 -16.16
N ARG A 399 -9.68 -15.30 -14.86
CA ARG A 399 -10.08 -14.12 -14.09
C ARG A 399 -8.95 -13.09 -13.96
N PRO A 400 -9.27 -11.78 -13.84
CA PRO A 400 -8.29 -10.77 -13.44
C PRO A 400 -7.77 -11.05 -12.03
N ARG A 401 -6.60 -10.49 -11.71
CA ARG A 401 -6.15 -10.41 -10.31
C ARG A 401 -6.92 -9.30 -9.61
N ILE A 402 -7.52 -9.61 -8.47
CA ILE A 402 -8.31 -8.64 -7.70
C ILE A 402 -7.53 -8.28 -6.44
N VAL A 403 -7.17 -7.01 -6.32
CA VAL A 403 -6.46 -6.44 -5.18
C VAL A 403 -7.42 -5.56 -4.39
N ALA A 404 -7.67 -5.94 -3.13
CA ALA A 404 -8.53 -5.19 -2.22
C ALA A 404 -7.89 -3.83 -1.88
N MET A 405 -8.65 -2.75 -1.91
CA MET A 405 -8.25 -1.47 -1.32
C MET A 405 -8.94 -1.33 0.03
N THR A 406 -8.19 -1.50 1.12
CA THR A 406 -8.76 -1.60 2.48
C THR A 406 -8.42 -0.36 3.29
N ALA A 407 -9.36 0.13 4.10
CA ALA A 407 -9.07 1.24 5.02
C ALA A 407 -8.05 0.84 6.11
N ASN A 408 -8.06 -0.44 6.51
CA ASN A 408 -7.17 -1.02 7.51
C ASN A 408 -6.54 -2.32 6.96
N ALA A 409 -5.21 -2.46 7.08
CA ALA A 409 -4.47 -3.67 6.70
C ALA A 409 -4.52 -4.75 7.81
N LEU A 410 -5.63 -4.86 8.53
CA LEU A 410 -5.77 -5.80 9.64
C LEU A 410 -5.84 -7.25 9.12
N PRO A 411 -5.27 -8.24 9.82
CA PRO A 411 -5.34 -9.65 9.42
C PRO A 411 -6.76 -10.18 9.20
N GLN A 412 -7.74 -9.63 9.90
CA GLN A 412 -9.16 -10.00 9.80
C GLN A 412 -9.80 -9.48 8.52
N ASP A 413 -9.46 -8.25 8.10
CA ASP A 413 -9.91 -7.71 6.81
C ASP A 413 -9.23 -8.45 5.66
N ARG A 414 -7.95 -8.81 5.81
CA ARG A 414 -7.23 -9.68 4.88
C ARG A 414 -7.92 -11.04 4.74
N GLN A 415 -8.29 -11.69 5.84
CA GLN A 415 -8.98 -12.98 5.78
C GLN A 415 -10.31 -12.87 5.04
N ARG A 416 -11.12 -11.83 5.32
CA ARG A 416 -12.39 -11.58 4.60
C ARG A 416 -12.19 -11.36 3.10
N CYS A 417 -11.13 -10.68 2.70
CA CYS A 417 -10.78 -10.47 1.29
C CYS A 417 -10.38 -11.79 0.61
N LEU A 418 -9.54 -12.59 1.29
CA LEU A 418 -9.11 -13.90 0.81
C LEU A 418 -10.28 -14.90 0.73
N ASP A 419 -11.18 -14.90 1.70
CA ASP A 419 -12.37 -15.74 1.72
C ASP A 419 -13.35 -15.37 0.59
N ALA A 420 -13.41 -14.08 0.22
CA ALA A 420 -14.14 -13.63 -0.97
C ALA A 420 -13.43 -14.00 -2.28
N GLY A 421 -12.15 -14.42 -2.21
CA GLY A 421 -11.35 -14.92 -3.30
C GLY A 421 -10.42 -13.91 -3.97
N MET A 422 -10.21 -12.73 -3.34
CA MET A 422 -9.25 -11.71 -3.78
C MET A 422 -7.82 -12.25 -3.69
N ASP A 423 -6.94 -11.76 -4.57
CA ASP A 423 -5.58 -12.27 -4.72
C ASP A 423 -4.56 -11.52 -3.83
N ASP A 424 -4.79 -10.23 -3.55
CA ASP A 424 -3.93 -9.42 -2.68
C ASP A 424 -4.71 -8.23 -2.06
N TYR A 425 -4.03 -7.38 -1.29
CA TYR A 425 -4.61 -6.17 -0.73
C TYR A 425 -3.61 -5.00 -0.68
N ILE A 426 -4.13 -3.78 -0.62
CA ILE A 426 -3.41 -2.53 -0.41
C ILE A 426 -4.16 -1.65 0.60
N ALA A 427 -3.42 -1.13 1.57
CA ALA A 427 -3.98 -0.22 2.57
C ALA A 427 -4.20 1.18 1.97
N LYS A 428 -5.32 1.80 2.33
CA LYS A 428 -5.57 3.24 2.16
C LYS A 428 -4.90 3.99 3.33
N PRO A 429 -4.22 5.13 3.11
CA PRO A 429 -4.04 5.82 1.83
C PRO A 429 -3.09 5.05 0.91
N ILE A 430 -3.49 4.93 -0.35
CA ILE A 430 -2.74 4.19 -1.37
C ILE A 430 -1.43 4.95 -1.65
N LEU A 431 -0.30 4.27 -1.48
CA LEU A 431 1.02 4.84 -1.74
C LEU A 431 1.54 4.38 -3.11
N PRO A 432 2.16 5.26 -3.93
CA PRO A 432 2.67 4.89 -5.25
C PRO A 432 3.63 3.70 -5.23
N VAL A 433 4.56 3.66 -4.27
CA VAL A 433 5.55 2.56 -4.17
C VAL A 433 4.87 1.21 -3.94
N SER A 434 3.79 1.19 -3.14
CA SER A 434 3.00 -0.02 -2.90
C SER A 434 2.29 -0.51 -4.17
N VAL A 435 1.78 0.42 -4.99
CA VAL A 435 1.16 0.10 -6.28
C VAL A 435 2.19 -0.46 -7.27
N GLN A 436 3.38 0.15 -7.35
CA GLN A 436 4.46 -0.35 -8.20
C GLN A 436 4.88 -1.77 -7.80
N ALA A 437 5.09 -2.02 -6.49
CA ALA A 437 5.47 -3.34 -6.00
C ALA A 437 4.39 -4.41 -6.29
N LEU A 438 3.10 -4.06 -6.20
CA LEU A 438 2.00 -4.96 -6.55
C LEU A 438 2.00 -5.28 -8.05
N ILE A 439 2.15 -4.26 -8.89
CA ILE A 439 2.24 -4.42 -10.34
C ILE A 439 3.42 -5.33 -10.70
N GLU A 440 4.60 -5.08 -10.13
CA GLU A 440 5.80 -5.87 -10.36
C GLU A 440 5.67 -7.31 -9.87
N ARG A 441 4.96 -7.54 -8.76
CA ARG A 441 4.69 -8.88 -8.21
C ARG A 441 3.73 -9.69 -9.07
N TRP A 442 2.67 -9.07 -9.56
CA TRP A 442 1.60 -9.78 -10.29
C TRP A 442 1.86 -9.86 -11.79
N SER A 443 2.72 -9.00 -12.35
CA SER A 443 3.13 -9.04 -13.77
C SER A 443 3.83 -10.32 -14.27
N PRO A 444 4.71 -11.03 -13.51
CA PRO A 444 5.47 -12.17 -14.03
C PRO A 444 4.58 -13.40 -14.23
N GLN A 445 3.56 -13.56 -13.38
CA GLN A 445 2.52 -14.59 -13.52
C GLN A 445 1.64 -14.34 -14.76
N TYR A 446 1.57 -13.09 -15.23
CA TYR A 446 0.91 -12.75 -16.49
C TYR A 446 1.80 -13.00 -17.71
N ARG A 447 3.11 -12.71 -17.63
CA ARG A 447 4.08 -13.04 -18.71
C ARG A 447 4.16 -14.54 -19.01
N GLN A 448 4.19 -15.40 -17.99
CA GLN A 448 4.17 -16.86 -18.20
C GLN A 448 2.83 -17.34 -18.82
N ARG A 449 1.72 -16.67 -18.52
CA ARG A 449 0.37 -17.01 -19.01
C ARG A 449 0.10 -16.50 -20.42
N THR A 450 0.64 -15.34 -20.78
CA THR A 450 0.57 -14.78 -22.14
C THR A 450 1.58 -15.43 -23.10
N GLN A 451 2.74 -15.88 -22.61
CA GLN A 451 3.66 -16.70 -23.41
C GLN A 451 3.09 -18.09 -23.70
N GLY A 452 2.46 -18.75 -22.72
CA GLY A 452 1.80 -20.05 -22.92
C GLY A 452 0.52 -20.01 -23.80
N GLU A 453 -0.18 -18.88 -23.89
CA GLU A 453 -1.30 -18.70 -24.85
C GLU A 453 -0.84 -18.21 -26.25
N SER A 454 0.39 -17.73 -26.39
CA SER A 454 0.97 -17.30 -27.68
C SER A 454 1.79 -18.40 -28.36
N GLU A 455 2.31 -19.38 -27.61
CA GLU A 455 2.93 -20.59 -28.15
C GLU A 455 1.90 -21.42 -28.93
N GLY A 456 2.07 -21.48 -30.26
CA GLY A 456 1.24 -22.28 -31.17
C GLY A 456 0.13 -21.54 -31.90
N LEU A 457 -0.09 -20.24 -31.65
CA LEU A 457 -1.03 -19.43 -32.45
C LEU A 457 -0.50 -19.13 -33.84
N LEU A 458 0.81 -18.85 -33.92
CA LEU A 458 1.52 -18.48 -35.13
C LEU A 458 2.63 -19.48 -35.44
N ASP A 459 2.92 -19.64 -36.72
CA ASP A 459 4.17 -20.23 -37.20
C ASP A 459 5.17 -19.12 -37.50
N GLU A 460 6.08 -18.88 -36.55
CA GLU A 460 7.07 -17.82 -36.65
C GLU A 460 8.11 -18.07 -37.76
N ALA A 461 8.31 -19.31 -38.19
CA ALA A 461 9.25 -19.61 -39.27
C ALA A 461 8.69 -19.09 -40.60
N ILE A 462 7.41 -19.35 -40.88
CA ILE A 462 6.71 -18.85 -42.07
C ILE A 462 6.67 -17.33 -42.07
N LEU A 463 6.37 -16.70 -40.93
CA LEU A 463 6.35 -15.23 -40.82
C LEU A 463 7.73 -14.61 -41.07
N LYS A 464 8.81 -15.26 -40.62
CA LYS A 464 10.18 -14.81 -40.89
C LYS A 464 10.57 -14.98 -42.36
N GLU A 465 10.17 -16.06 -43.00
CA GLU A 465 10.39 -16.28 -44.44
C GLU A 465 9.65 -15.23 -45.27
N LEU A 466 8.39 -14.95 -44.94
CA LEU A 466 7.61 -13.90 -45.60
C LEU A 466 8.18 -12.50 -45.36
N ALA A 467 8.64 -12.20 -44.14
CA ALA A 467 9.32 -10.94 -43.83
C ALA A 467 10.63 -10.78 -44.60
N ALA A 468 11.33 -11.87 -44.90
CA ALA A 468 12.58 -11.85 -45.66
C ALA A 468 12.37 -11.54 -47.16
N LEU A 469 11.13 -11.57 -47.65
CA LEU A 469 10.77 -11.16 -49.01
C LEU A 469 10.54 -9.64 -49.14
N ASP A 470 10.48 -8.91 -48.02
CA ASP A 470 10.32 -7.46 -48.03
C ASP A 470 11.62 -6.77 -48.46
N ASP A 471 11.53 -5.94 -49.50
CA ASP A 471 12.61 -5.02 -49.92
C ASP A 471 12.48 -3.70 -49.13
N PRO A 472 13.56 -3.22 -48.47
CA PRO A 472 13.57 -1.95 -47.73
C PRO A 472 13.05 -0.73 -48.50
N ASP A 473 13.17 -0.73 -49.84
CA ASP A 473 12.79 0.39 -50.69
C ASP A 473 11.35 0.29 -51.25
N SER A 474 10.57 -0.69 -50.80
CA SER A 474 9.20 -0.94 -51.26
C SER A 474 8.19 -1.17 -50.11
N PRO A 475 6.87 -1.00 -50.34
CA PRO A 475 5.87 -1.32 -49.33
C PRO A 475 5.94 -2.80 -48.93
N SER A 476 5.97 -3.08 -47.62
CA SER A 476 6.05 -4.44 -47.08
C SER A 476 4.93 -5.32 -47.65
N ILE A 477 5.35 -6.37 -48.35
CA ILE A 477 4.51 -7.42 -48.92
C ILE A 477 3.84 -8.18 -47.76
N LEU A 478 4.61 -8.47 -46.70
CA LEU A 478 4.07 -9.13 -45.50
C LEU A 478 2.90 -8.33 -44.90
N ARG A 479 3.07 -7.02 -44.70
CA ARG A 479 1.99 -6.19 -44.13
C ARG A 479 0.75 -6.17 -45.02
N GLY A 480 0.93 -6.07 -46.34
CA GLY A 480 -0.18 -6.12 -47.30
C GLY A 480 -0.94 -7.44 -47.20
N LEU A 481 -0.24 -8.57 -47.29
CA LEU A 481 -0.83 -9.91 -47.23
C LEU A 481 -1.55 -10.17 -45.89
N LEU A 482 -0.95 -9.76 -44.77
CA LEU A 482 -1.60 -9.88 -43.46
C LEU A 482 -2.82 -8.96 -43.34
N GLY A 483 -2.75 -7.74 -43.89
CA GLY A 483 -3.88 -6.82 -43.95
C GLY A 483 -5.07 -7.42 -44.71
N ASP A 484 -4.82 -7.95 -45.90
CA ASP A 484 -5.85 -8.59 -46.73
C ASP A 484 -6.46 -9.81 -46.03
N TYR A 485 -5.62 -10.67 -45.44
CA TYR A 485 -6.06 -11.83 -44.69
C TYR A 485 -6.96 -11.46 -43.50
N LEU A 486 -6.57 -10.45 -42.72
CA LEU A 486 -7.38 -9.99 -41.58
C LEU A 486 -8.72 -9.39 -42.01
N ASN A 487 -8.78 -8.77 -43.19
CA ASN A 487 -10.01 -8.21 -43.75
C ASN A 487 -10.94 -9.29 -44.32
N GLU A 488 -10.42 -10.31 -45.01
CA GLU A 488 -11.22 -11.33 -45.69
C GLU A 488 -11.70 -12.46 -44.78
N THR A 489 -10.88 -12.86 -43.78
CA THR A 489 -11.15 -14.04 -42.94
C THR A 489 -12.47 -13.98 -42.15
N PRO A 490 -12.92 -12.83 -41.58
CA PRO A 490 -14.23 -12.75 -40.92
C PRO A 490 -15.39 -13.14 -41.84
N GLY A 491 -15.34 -12.72 -43.11
CA GLY A 491 -16.34 -13.09 -44.12
C GLY A 491 -16.30 -14.58 -44.45
N ALA A 492 -15.10 -15.16 -44.52
CA ALA A 492 -14.93 -16.59 -44.74
C ALA A 492 -15.50 -17.44 -43.59
N ILE A 493 -15.26 -17.05 -42.32
CA ILE A 493 -15.82 -17.74 -41.15
C ILE A 493 -17.35 -17.60 -41.10
N SER A 494 -17.88 -16.42 -41.44
CA SER A 494 -19.33 -16.21 -41.54
C SER A 494 -19.97 -17.13 -42.58
N ALA A 495 -19.34 -17.32 -43.74
CA ALA A 495 -19.82 -18.25 -44.76
C ALA A 495 -19.82 -19.71 -44.26
N VAL A 496 -18.79 -20.14 -43.53
CA VAL A 496 -18.74 -21.48 -42.90
C VAL A 496 -19.93 -21.67 -41.96
N LYS A 497 -20.24 -20.68 -41.11
CA LYS A 497 -21.40 -20.70 -40.22
C LYS A 497 -22.73 -20.78 -40.97
N GLN A 498 -22.89 -20.00 -42.04
CA GLN A 498 -24.13 -20.00 -42.84
C GLN A 498 -24.39 -21.38 -43.45
N HIS A 499 -23.38 -22.02 -44.03
CA HIS A 499 -23.51 -23.37 -44.60
C HIS A 499 -23.74 -24.44 -43.54
N LEU A 500 -23.15 -24.29 -42.35
CA LEU A 500 -23.43 -25.16 -41.21
C LEU A 500 -24.91 -25.08 -40.80
N HIS A 501 -25.47 -23.87 -40.70
CA HIS A 501 -26.90 -23.68 -40.41
C HIS A 501 -27.82 -24.20 -41.51
N ALA A 502 -27.38 -24.13 -42.77
CA ALA A 502 -28.10 -24.68 -43.91
C ALA A 502 -28.01 -26.22 -44.03
N GLY A 503 -27.20 -26.88 -43.18
CA GLY A 503 -26.99 -28.33 -43.21
C GLY A 503 -26.08 -28.82 -44.35
N ASP A 504 -25.42 -27.91 -45.07
CA ASP A 504 -24.56 -28.23 -46.22
C ASP A 504 -23.13 -28.54 -45.75
N SER A 505 -22.94 -29.77 -45.26
CA SER A 505 -21.65 -30.22 -44.74
C SER A 505 -20.55 -30.23 -45.82
N ALA A 506 -20.91 -30.41 -47.09
CA ALA A 506 -19.95 -30.41 -48.19
C ALA A 506 -19.35 -29.01 -48.43
N GLU A 507 -20.19 -27.96 -48.38
CA GLU A 507 -19.71 -26.58 -48.46
C GLU A 507 -18.95 -26.13 -47.22
N VAL A 508 -19.36 -26.59 -46.02
CA VAL A 508 -18.59 -26.35 -44.78
C VAL A 508 -17.16 -26.86 -44.93
N GLY A 509 -16.99 -28.09 -45.42
CA GLY A 509 -15.66 -28.69 -45.64
C GLY A 509 -14.85 -27.92 -46.69
N ARG A 510 -15.46 -27.56 -47.83
CA ARG A 510 -14.76 -26.83 -48.90
C ARG A 510 -14.28 -25.44 -48.46
N ARG A 511 -15.10 -24.73 -47.69
CA ARG A 511 -14.77 -23.40 -47.16
C ARG A 511 -13.70 -23.49 -46.07
N ALA A 512 -13.79 -24.48 -45.19
CA ALA A 512 -12.74 -24.76 -44.21
C ALA A 512 -11.41 -25.07 -44.89
N HIS A 513 -11.39 -25.89 -45.94
CA HIS A 513 -10.19 -26.21 -46.73
C HIS A 513 -9.51 -24.98 -47.32
N LYS A 514 -10.29 -24.10 -47.95
CA LYS A 514 -9.74 -22.86 -48.50
C LYS A 514 -9.12 -21.99 -47.41
N LEU A 515 -9.79 -21.87 -46.26
CA LEU A 515 -9.29 -21.09 -45.13
C LEU A 515 -8.06 -21.74 -44.48
N ALA A 516 -8.00 -23.08 -44.38
CA ALA A 516 -6.85 -23.79 -43.86
C ALA A 516 -5.58 -23.48 -44.66
N GLY A 517 -5.68 -23.51 -46.00
CA GLY A 517 -4.57 -23.22 -46.90
C GLY A 517 -4.07 -21.77 -46.75
N THR A 518 -4.96 -20.79 -46.77
CA THR A 518 -4.56 -19.38 -46.61
C THR A 518 -3.99 -19.11 -45.23
N SER A 519 -4.63 -19.61 -44.17
CA SER A 519 -4.14 -19.48 -42.80
C SER A 519 -2.76 -20.13 -42.61
N ALA A 520 -2.53 -21.32 -43.15
CA ALA A 520 -1.23 -22.00 -43.05
C ALA A 520 -0.14 -21.22 -43.79
N SER A 521 -0.43 -20.75 -45.02
CA SER A 521 0.55 -20.00 -45.83
C SER A 521 0.98 -18.67 -45.23
N LEU A 522 0.16 -18.07 -44.37
CA LEU A 522 0.43 -16.80 -43.69
C LEU A 522 0.84 -16.98 -42.22
N GLY A 523 1.18 -18.21 -41.82
CA GLY A 523 1.64 -18.52 -40.47
C GLY A 523 0.54 -18.43 -39.40
N ALA A 524 -0.74 -18.35 -39.75
CA ALA A 524 -1.88 -18.40 -38.83
C ALA A 524 -2.20 -19.84 -38.38
N LYS A 525 -1.20 -20.52 -37.79
CA LYS A 525 -1.20 -21.95 -37.46
C LYS A 525 -2.46 -22.44 -36.74
N ALA A 526 -2.88 -21.77 -35.68
CA ALA A 526 -4.03 -22.21 -34.88
C ALA A 526 -5.37 -22.11 -35.63
N VAL A 527 -5.50 -21.22 -36.61
CA VAL A 527 -6.69 -21.13 -37.47
C VAL A 527 -6.70 -22.29 -38.46
N ALA A 528 -5.53 -22.60 -39.05
CA ALA A 528 -5.37 -23.71 -39.98
C ALA A 528 -5.68 -25.07 -39.31
N GLU A 529 -5.17 -25.31 -38.10
CA GLU A 529 -5.41 -26.56 -37.36
C GLU A 529 -6.89 -26.83 -37.08
N VAL A 530 -7.68 -25.80 -36.74
CA VAL A 530 -9.13 -25.97 -36.54
C VAL A 530 -9.84 -26.22 -37.86
N CYS A 531 -9.44 -25.54 -38.95
CA CYS A 531 -9.99 -25.78 -40.27
C CYS A 531 -9.74 -27.23 -40.74
N TYR A 532 -8.54 -27.77 -40.54
CA TYR A 532 -8.25 -29.18 -40.85
C TYR A 532 -9.11 -30.15 -40.04
N ARG A 533 -9.41 -29.84 -38.76
CA ARG A 533 -10.32 -30.66 -37.95
C ARG A 533 -11.76 -30.60 -38.47
N ILE A 534 -12.22 -29.44 -38.94
CA ILE A 534 -13.53 -29.30 -39.59
C ILE A 534 -13.59 -30.13 -40.87
N GLU A 535 -12.59 -30.02 -41.74
CA GLU A 535 -12.49 -30.81 -42.98
C GLU A 535 -12.53 -32.31 -42.70
N HIS A 536 -11.76 -32.76 -41.72
CA HIS A 536 -11.67 -34.16 -41.36
C HIS A 536 -12.97 -34.71 -40.77
N ALA A 537 -13.68 -33.90 -39.95
CA ALA A 537 -15.02 -34.26 -39.47
C ALA A 537 -16.03 -34.37 -40.62
N VAL A 538 -15.99 -33.45 -41.59
CA VAL A 538 -16.84 -33.51 -42.80
C VAL A 538 -16.53 -34.75 -43.63
N GLN A 539 -15.25 -35.07 -43.86
CA GLN A 539 -14.83 -36.25 -44.63
C GLN A 539 -15.28 -37.58 -43.99
N ARG A 540 -15.38 -37.61 -42.66
CA ARG A 540 -15.88 -38.76 -41.90
C ARG A 540 -17.40 -38.82 -41.77
N GLY A 541 -18.12 -37.83 -42.29
CA GLY A 541 -19.57 -37.72 -42.14
C GLY A 541 -20.01 -37.40 -40.70
N GLU A 542 -19.12 -36.84 -39.87
CA GLU A 542 -19.39 -36.49 -38.48
C GLU A 542 -19.97 -35.07 -38.39
N SER A 543 -21.30 -34.95 -38.31
CA SER A 543 -21.95 -33.63 -38.17
C SER A 543 -22.02 -33.12 -36.73
N ALA A 544 -21.96 -34.01 -35.73
CA ALA A 544 -22.05 -33.67 -34.32
C ALA A 544 -20.97 -32.69 -33.80
N PRO A 545 -19.68 -32.80 -34.18
CA PRO A 545 -18.65 -31.89 -33.67
C PRO A 545 -18.59 -30.55 -34.42
N LEU A 546 -19.24 -30.41 -35.58
CA LEU A 546 -19.07 -29.23 -36.45
C LEU A 546 -19.45 -27.89 -35.78
N PRO A 547 -20.57 -27.77 -35.01
CA PRO A 547 -20.90 -26.52 -34.33
C PRO A 547 -19.82 -26.07 -33.34
N ALA A 548 -19.32 -26.98 -32.52
CA ALA A 548 -18.27 -26.68 -31.55
C ALA A 548 -16.94 -26.29 -32.23
N LEU A 549 -16.61 -26.95 -33.34
CA LEU A 549 -15.41 -26.63 -34.12
C LEU A 549 -15.50 -25.25 -34.79
N VAL A 550 -16.68 -24.86 -35.29
CA VAL A 550 -16.88 -23.55 -35.91
C VAL A 550 -16.87 -22.41 -34.88
N GLU A 551 -17.37 -22.65 -33.67
CA GLU A 551 -17.17 -21.72 -32.53
C GLU A 551 -15.70 -21.63 -32.13
N GLU A 552 -14.98 -22.77 -32.08
CA GLU A 552 -13.55 -22.80 -31.82
C GLU A 552 -12.78 -22.00 -32.89
N LEU A 553 -13.15 -22.11 -34.17
CA LEU A 553 -12.53 -21.40 -35.28
C LEU A 553 -12.60 -19.88 -35.11
N GLU A 554 -13.77 -19.33 -34.76
CA GLU A 554 -13.94 -17.90 -34.53
C GLU A 554 -13.14 -17.40 -33.32
N MET A 555 -13.11 -18.22 -32.26
CA MET A 555 -12.33 -17.93 -31.05
C MET A 555 -10.83 -17.95 -31.34
N ARG A 556 -10.33 -18.93 -32.09
CA ARG A 556 -8.92 -19.01 -32.51
C ARG A 556 -8.56 -17.84 -33.42
N PHE A 557 -9.39 -17.51 -34.41
CA PHE A 557 -9.15 -16.38 -35.29
C PHE A 557 -9.07 -15.05 -34.52
N THR A 558 -9.96 -14.82 -33.55
CA THR A 558 -9.92 -13.60 -32.72
C THR A 558 -8.59 -13.46 -31.99
N ARG A 559 -8.03 -14.57 -31.47
CA ARG A 559 -6.72 -14.58 -30.81
C ARG A 559 -5.57 -14.39 -31.80
N THR A 560 -5.58 -15.13 -32.90
CA THR A 560 -4.55 -15.06 -33.95
C THR A 560 -4.51 -13.67 -34.59
N ARG A 561 -5.65 -12.99 -34.76
CA ARG A 561 -5.73 -11.61 -35.24
C ARG A 561 -4.91 -10.65 -34.37
N GLY A 562 -5.06 -10.71 -33.05
CA GLY A 562 -4.29 -9.87 -32.13
C GLY A 562 -2.77 -10.14 -32.17
N ALA A 563 -2.38 -11.37 -32.49
CA ALA A 563 -0.97 -11.73 -32.68
C ALA A 563 -0.42 -11.22 -34.03
N LEU A 564 -1.17 -11.39 -35.13
CA LEU A 564 -0.79 -10.93 -36.47
C LEU A 564 -0.73 -9.39 -36.59
N GLN A 565 -1.58 -8.68 -35.87
CA GLN A 565 -1.56 -7.20 -35.81
C GLN A 565 -0.24 -6.62 -35.29
N ARG A 566 0.64 -7.41 -34.66
CA ARG A 566 1.97 -6.95 -34.25
C ARG A 566 2.96 -6.84 -35.42
N TYR A 567 2.63 -7.46 -36.56
CA TYR A 567 3.47 -7.50 -37.76
C TYR A 567 3.03 -6.48 -38.83
N ILE A 568 1.84 -5.89 -38.66
CA ILE A 568 1.28 -4.79 -39.48
C ILE A 568 1.63 -3.47 -38.82
#